data_AF-A0A3B9B9I1-F1
#
_entry.id   AF-A0A3B9B9I1-F1
#
_cell.length_a   1.000
_cell.length_b   1.000
_cell.length_c   1.000
_cell.angle_alpha   90.00
_cell.angle_beta   90.00
_cell.angle_gamma   90.00
#
_symmetry.space_group_name_H-M   'P 1'
#
loop_
_entity.id
_entity.type
_entity.pdbx_description
1 polymer ?
#
loop_
_entity_poly.entity_id
_entity_poly.type
_entity_poly.pdbx_seq_one_letter_code
_entity_poly.pdbx_strand_id
1 'polypeptide(L)'
;YVGYDVDDLVRDLVKAADGDTELAQYGIVYVDEIDKIAAEASKSGRDVSGRGVQINLLKLMEETDVNLHSPQDMMGQMKAFMDMQKGGKPKKPSLSTKNILFIVSGAFDQLGENVRKRLNLNRIGFGSSDELNQSDIPASTFLGKAETRDFIDYGFEPEFIGRLPVRVACEELTREDLREILLSSEGNVLEQYRSDFSGYNIDFRMSEDAISMIAENAAEEKTGARGLVTVLERTFRDFKFELPSTSIKSFEVDEQMVKNPEASIKELIEQNRDHVDDSMLEDVDRFIEEFKRNHGFELRIRKPAKVALVKLAAQENRSVLAFCERKFADFQHGLSIIEQRTGKKSFVIERKAIDDPDKELSKWVVDSFGKKRDQGE
;
A
#
# COMPACT_ATOMS: atom_id res chain seq x y z
N TYR A 1 -4.11 -30.25 -5.61
CA TYR A 1 -2.89 -30.40 -4.80
C TYR A 1 -3.28 -30.79 -3.38
N VAL A 2 -2.42 -31.53 -2.67
CA VAL A 2 -2.66 -32.25 -1.40
C VAL A 2 -3.73 -31.60 -0.50
N GLY A 3 -4.90 -32.25 -0.40
CA GLY A 3 -5.96 -31.92 0.56
C GLY A 3 -7.21 -31.27 -0.01
N TYR A 4 -7.13 -30.58 -1.16
CA TYR A 4 -8.28 -29.99 -1.85
C TYR A 4 -8.66 -30.84 -3.07
N ASP A 5 -9.92 -31.27 -3.09
CA ASP A 5 -10.56 -31.93 -4.22
C ASP A 5 -11.15 -30.88 -5.16
N VAL A 6 -11.29 -31.19 -6.44
CA VAL A 6 -11.88 -30.25 -7.41
C VAL A 6 -13.35 -30.00 -7.06
N ASP A 7 -14.02 -30.99 -6.45
CA ASP A 7 -15.37 -30.86 -5.87
C ASP A 7 -15.46 -29.75 -4.81
N ASP A 8 -14.35 -29.38 -4.14
CA ASP A 8 -14.36 -28.31 -3.15
C ASP A 8 -14.64 -26.94 -3.78
N LEU A 9 -14.37 -26.73 -5.08
CA LEU A 9 -14.77 -25.53 -5.82
C LEU A 9 -16.29 -25.30 -5.74
N VAL A 10 -17.06 -26.38 -5.87
CA VAL A 10 -18.52 -26.34 -5.81
C VAL A 10 -18.99 -26.14 -4.36
N ARG A 11 -18.29 -26.74 -3.39
CA ARG A 11 -18.62 -26.55 -1.97
C ARG A 11 -18.34 -25.12 -1.52
N ASP A 12 -17.26 -24.52 -1.98
CA ASP A 12 -16.93 -23.13 -1.69
C ASP A 12 -17.92 -22.17 -2.34
N LEU A 13 -18.45 -22.51 -3.52
CA LEU A 13 -19.56 -21.77 -4.15
C LEU A 13 -20.83 -21.80 -3.29
N VAL A 14 -21.18 -22.96 -2.71
CA VAL A 14 -22.30 -23.07 -1.77
C VAL A 14 -22.07 -22.28 -0.49
N LYS A 15 -20.83 -22.27 0.04
CA LYS A 15 -20.47 -21.43 1.20
C LYS A 15 -20.60 -19.95 0.88
N ALA A 16 -20.16 -19.52 -0.30
CA ALA A 16 -20.29 -18.13 -0.76
C ALA A 16 -21.76 -17.72 -0.97
N ALA A 17 -22.64 -18.68 -1.22
CA ALA A 17 -24.09 -18.50 -1.29
C ALA A 17 -24.80 -18.70 0.06
N ASP A 18 -24.08 -18.64 1.20
CA ASP A 18 -24.62 -18.84 2.55
C ASP A 18 -25.40 -20.15 2.75
N GLY A 19 -25.03 -21.20 2.00
CA GLY A 19 -25.69 -22.50 2.02
C GLY A 19 -26.87 -22.66 1.06
N ASP A 20 -27.21 -21.64 0.27
CA ASP A 20 -28.26 -21.71 -0.74
C ASP A 20 -27.78 -22.48 -1.98
N THR A 21 -28.24 -23.73 -2.09
CA THR A 21 -27.92 -24.60 -3.22
C THR A 21 -28.62 -24.21 -4.52
N GLU A 22 -29.78 -23.54 -4.45
CA GLU A 22 -30.51 -23.08 -5.63
C GLU A 22 -29.86 -21.82 -6.24
N LEU A 23 -29.26 -20.98 -5.40
CA LEU A 23 -28.46 -19.85 -5.86
C LEU A 23 -27.09 -20.32 -6.39
N ALA A 24 -26.41 -21.21 -5.66
CA ALA A 24 -25.08 -21.67 -6.00
C ALA A 24 -24.98 -22.39 -7.36
N GLN A 25 -26.03 -23.08 -7.82
CA GLN A 25 -26.05 -23.71 -9.15
C GLN A 25 -25.94 -22.71 -10.32
N TYR A 26 -26.19 -21.41 -10.08
CA TYR A 26 -26.04 -20.32 -11.06
C TYR A 26 -24.79 -19.47 -10.81
N GLY A 27 -23.88 -19.95 -9.97
CA GLY A 27 -22.67 -19.23 -9.62
C GLY A 27 -21.59 -19.25 -10.70
N ILE A 28 -20.52 -18.52 -10.43
CA ILE A 28 -19.34 -18.42 -11.30
C ILE A 28 -18.15 -19.02 -10.57
N VAL A 29 -17.43 -19.91 -11.25
CA VAL A 29 -16.16 -20.48 -10.78
C VAL A 29 -15.04 -19.89 -11.63
N TYR A 30 -14.13 -19.16 -10.99
CA TYR A 30 -12.93 -18.61 -11.62
C TYR A 30 -11.71 -19.44 -11.20
N VAL A 31 -10.99 -20.01 -12.17
CA VAL A 31 -9.77 -20.79 -11.95
C VAL A 31 -8.60 -20.06 -12.58
N ASP A 32 -7.71 -19.54 -11.75
CA ASP A 32 -6.47 -18.90 -12.20
C ASP A 32 -5.33 -19.91 -12.39
N GLU A 33 -4.28 -19.50 -13.07
CA GLU A 33 -3.05 -20.27 -13.30
C GLU A 33 -3.30 -21.65 -13.96
N ILE A 34 -4.30 -21.74 -14.85
CA ILE A 34 -4.64 -22.98 -15.56
C ILE A 34 -3.48 -23.47 -16.45
N ASP A 35 -2.56 -22.58 -16.85
CA ASP A 35 -1.35 -22.95 -17.59
C ASP A 35 -0.45 -23.91 -16.80
N LYS A 36 -0.48 -23.88 -15.46
CA LYS A 36 0.36 -24.73 -14.60
C LYS A 36 -0.06 -26.20 -14.57
N ILE A 37 -1.28 -26.52 -15.03
CA ILE A 37 -1.77 -27.90 -15.09
C ILE A 37 -1.61 -28.53 -16.48
N ALA A 38 -1.14 -27.76 -17.46
CA ALA A 38 -0.73 -28.31 -18.76
C ALA A 38 0.44 -29.27 -18.53
N ALA A 39 0.37 -30.46 -19.15
CA ALA A 39 1.43 -31.44 -19.00
C ALA A 39 2.73 -30.88 -19.59
N GLU A 40 3.78 -30.76 -18.77
CA GLU A 40 5.11 -30.45 -19.32
C GLU A 40 5.50 -31.55 -20.30
N ALA A 41 5.96 -31.17 -21.49
CA ALA A 41 6.66 -32.07 -22.42
C ALA A 41 8.06 -32.44 -21.89
N SER A 42 8.20 -32.71 -20.59
CA SER A 42 9.47 -33.15 -20.00
C SER A 42 9.71 -34.61 -20.40
N LYS A 43 10.88 -34.86 -21.01
CA LYS A 43 11.30 -36.19 -21.54
C LYS A 43 11.50 -37.27 -20.46
N SER A 44 11.12 -37.03 -19.21
CA SER A 44 11.43 -37.90 -18.08
C SER A 44 10.29 -37.93 -17.06
N GLY A 45 9.38 -38.88 -17.24
CA GLY A 45 8.30 -39.20 -16.29
C GLY A 45 6.90 -38.83 -16.78
N ARG A 46 5.92 -39.71 -16.54
CA ARG A 46 4.51 -39.36 -16.74
C ARG A 46 4.11 -38.38 -15.64
N ASP A 47 3.76 -37.15 -16.00
CA ASP A 47 3.17 -36.22 -15.06
C ASP A 47 1.72 -36.62 -14.75
N VAL A 48 1.55 -37.36 -13.66
CA VAL A 48 0.24 -37.85 -13.20
C VAL A 48 -0.56 -36.72 -12.54
N SER A 49 0.09 -35.62 -12.17
CA SER A 49 -0.51 -34.57 -11.35
C SER A 49 -1.37 -33.59 -12.17
N GLY A 50 -0.80 -32.95 -13.21
CA GLY A 50 -1.51 -31.99 -14.05
C GLY A 50 -2.68 -32.62 -14.82
N ARG A 51 -2.43 -33.76 -15.48
CA ARG A 51 -3.46 -34.49 -16.23
C ARG A 51 -4.61 -34.96 -15.34
N GLY A 52 -4.33 -35.42 -14.12
CA GLY A 52 -5.35 -35.82 -13.16
C GLY A 52 -6.27 -34.66 -12.77
N VAL A 53 -5.70 -33.46 -12.60
CA VAL A 53 -6.48 -32.24 -12.32
C VAL A 53 -7.35 -31.86 -13.50
N GLN A 54 -6.83 -31.89 -14.74
CA GLN A 54 -7.62 -31.64 -15.94
C GLN A 54 -8.83 -32.59 -16.07
N ILE A 55 -8.63 -33.90 -15.84
CA ILE A 55 -9.70 -34.90 -15.90
C ILE A 55 -10.75 -34.67 -14.81
N ASN A 56 -10.35 -34.27 -13.60
CA ASN A 56 -11.29 -34.01 -12.53
C ASN A 56 -12.08 -32.70 -12.75
N LEU A 57 -11.44 -31.65 -13.27
CA LEU A 57 -12.13 -30.44 -13.71
C LEU A 57 -13.13 -30.74 -14.83
N LEU A 58 -12.76 -31.61 -15.78
CA LEU A 58 -13.64 -32.02 -16.86
C LEU A 58 -14.96 -32.56 -16.31
N LYS A 59 -14.94 -33.46 -15.32
CA LYS A 59 -16.17 -34.00 -14.69
C LYS A 59 -17.12 -32.91 -14.21
N LEU A 60 -16.61 -31.82 -13.64
CA LEU A 60 -17.44 -30.71 -13.19
C LEU A 60 -18.05 -29.93 -14.35
N MET A 61 -17.39 -29.90 -15.50
CA MET A 61 -17.86 -29.25 -16.73
C MET A 61 -18.80 -30.14 -17.58
N GLU A 62 -19.01 -31.41 -17.22
CA GLU A 62 -19.88 -32.36 -17.94
C GLU A 62 -21.28 -32.52 -17.34
N GLU A 63 -21.80 -31.50 -16.64
CA GLU A 63 -23.12 -31.55 -15.97
C GLU A 63 -23.21 -32.67 -14.91
N THR A 64 -22.34 -32.63 -13.89
CA THR A 64 -22.29 -33.63 -12.82
C THR A 64 -23.04 -33.16 -11.57
N ASP A 65 -23.62 -34.11 -10.82
CA ASP A 65 -24.14 -33.87 -9.48
C ASP A 65 -23.02 -34.07 -8.44
N VAL A 66 -22.59 -32.96 -7.82
CA VAL A 66 -21.53 -32.95 -6.79
C VAL A 66 -22.15 -33.12 -5.41
N ASN A 67 -21.58 -34.01 -4.59
CA ASN A 67 -22.04 -34.22 -3.22
C ASN A 67 -21.44 -33.16 -2.29
N LEU A 68 -22.33 -32.42 -1.61
CA LEU A 68 -21.97 -31.25 -0.80
C LEU A 68 -21.35 -31.61 0.55
N HIS A 69 -21.44 -32.86 0.98
CA HIS A 69 -20.76 -33.32 2.19
C HIS A 69 -19.36 -33.83 1.88
N SER A 70 -18.35 -33.21 2.50
CA SER A 70 -17.00 -33.75 2.52
C SER A 70 -16.94 -35.03 3.37
N PRO A 71 -16.18 -36.07 2.97
CA PRO A 71 -15.91 -37.24 3.79
C PRO A 71 -15.29 -36.93 5.17
N GLN A 72 -14.77 -35.72 5.38
CA GLN A 72 -14.17 -35.30 6.66
C GLN A 72 -15.11 -34.50 7.59
N ASP A 73 -16.31 -34.14 7.14
CA ASP A 73 -17.24 -33.36 7.95
C ASP A 73 -18.01 -34.27 8.93
N MET A 74 -17.47 -34.39 10.15
CA MET A 74 -18.02 -35.21 11.23
C MET A 74 -19.47 -34.80 11.58
N MET A 75 -19.83 -33.52 11.40
CA MET A 75 -21.17 -33.01 11.69
C MET A 75 -22.16 -33.37 10.57
N GLY A 76 -21.73 -33.30 9.31
CA GLY A 76 -22.46 -33.80 8.15
C GLY A 76 -22.73 -35.31 8.22
N GLN A 77 -21.73 -36.09 8.65
CA GLN A 77 -21.90 -37.52 8.90
C GLN A 77 -22.86 -37.81 10.06
N MET A 78 -22.79 -37.06 11.15
CA MET A 78 -23.68 -37.22 12.31
C MET A 78 -25.14 -36.89 11.95
N LYS A 79 -25.37 -35.85 11.12
CA LYS A 79 -26.69 -35.49 10.61
C LYS A 79 -27.26 -36.56 9.67
N ALA A 80 -26.43 -37.10 8.77
CA ALA A 80 -26.81 -38.21 7.90
C ALA A 80 -27.11 -39.51 8.68
N PHE A 81 -26.38 -39.77 9.77
CA PHE A 81 -26.61 -40.92 10.65
C PHE A 81 -27.91 -40.78 11.46
N MET A 82 -28.23 -39.57 11.94
CA MET A 82 -29.50 -39.28 12.60
C MET A 82 -30.72 -39.42 11.68
N ASP A 83 -30.61 -38.99 10.42
CA ASP A 83 -31.70 -39.12 9.43
C ASP A 83 -31.95 -40.59 9.04
N MET A 84 -30.89 -41.41 9.02
CA MET A 84 -30.98 -42.86 8.79
C MET A 84 -31.70 -43.58 9.95
N GLN A 85 -31.48 -43.13 11.20
CA GLN A 85 -32.12 -43.69 12.39
C GLN A 85 -33.63 -43.36 12.48
N LYS A 86 -34.08 -42.29 11.81
CA LYS A 86 -35.49 -41.88 11.69
C LYS A 86 -36.24 -42.54 10.53
N GLY A 87 -35.64 -43.50 9.83
CA GLY A 87 -36.28 -44.22 8.71
C GLY A 87 -36.33 -43.42 7.40
N GLY A 88 -35.67 -42.26 7.32
CA GLY A 88 -35.50 -41.51 6.09
C GLY A 88 -34.36 -42.08 5.25
N LYS A 89 -34.55 -42.20 3.93
CA LYS A 89 -33.39 -42.38 3.04
C LYS A 89 -32.54 -41.11 3.15
N PRO A 90 -31.24 -41.20 3.47
CA PRO A 90 -30.39 -40.02 3.51
C PRO A 90 -30.31 -39.43 2.09
N LYS A 91 -31.05 -38.35 1.84
CA LYS A 91 -30.83 -37.54 0.64
C LYS A 91 -29.54 -36.79 0.90
N LYS A 92 -28.44 -37.27 0.33
CA LYS A 92 -27.20 -36.50 0.27
C LYS A 92 -27.53 -35.23 -0.52
N PRO A 93 -27.48 -34.02 0.07
CA PRO A 93 -27.66 -32.80 -0.69
C PRO A 93 -26.58 -32.76 -1.76
N SER A 94 -27.03 -32.76 -3.01
CA SER A 94 -26.19 -32.71 -4.20
C SER A 94 -26.50 -31.43 -4.96
N LEU A 95 -25.51 -30.89 -5.65
CA LEU A 95 -25.65 -29.72 -6.48
C LEU A 95 -25.28 -30.07 -7.92
N SER A 96 -26.11 -29.67 -8.87
CA SER A 96 -25.84 -29.84 -10.29
C SER A 96 -24.95 -28.72 -10.81
N THR A 97 -23.85 -29.07 -11.48
CA THR A 97 -22.93 -28.08 -12.07
C THR A 97 -23.38 -27.51 -13.42
N LYS A 98 -24.54 -27.94 -13.92
CA LYS A 98 -25.01 -27.63 -15.28
C LYS A 98 -25.06 -26.14 -15.62
N ASN A 99 -25.45 -25.29 -14.67
CA ASN A 99 -25.63 -23.86 -14.90
C ASN A 99 -24.49 -23.00 -14.33
N ILE A 100 -23.40 -23.64 -13.86
CA ILE A 100 -22.25 -22.92 -13.33
C ILE A 100 -21.41 -22.41 -14.50
N LEU A 101 -21.08 -21.12 -14.48
CA LEU A 101 -20.15 -20.54 -15.44
C LEU A 101 -18.71 -20.79 -14.97
N PHE A 102 -17.94 -21.51 -15.78
CA PHE A 102 -16.50 -21.68 -15.57
C PHE A 102 -15.72 -20.65 -16.38
N ILE A 103 -14.93 -19.85 -15.68
CA ILE A 103 -13.94 -18.94 -16.26
C ILE A 103 -12.57 -19.46 -15.85
N VAL A 104 -11.68 -19.64 -16.81
CA VAL A 104 -10.29 -20.05 -16.53
C VAL A 104 -9.33 -19.05 -17.13
N SER A 105 -8.25 -18.76 -16.41
CA SER A 105 -7.19 -17.85 -16.83
C SER A 105 -5.82 -18.50 -16.62
N GLY A 106 -4.84 -18.04 -17.38
CA GLY A 106 -3.46 -18.49 -17.28
C GLY A 106 -2.53 -17.60 -18.08
N ALA A 107 -1.26 -17.60 -17.69
CA ALA A 107 -0.20 -16.87 -18.39
C ALA A 107 0.56 -17.82 -19.31
N PHE A 108 0.23 -17.81 -20.61
CA PHE A 108 0.76 -18.76 -21.59
C PHE A 108 2.02 -18.24 -22.30
N ASP A 109 3.16 -18.27 -21.60
CA ASP A 109 4.43 -17.67 -22.06
C ASP A 109 4.88 -18.15 -23.46
N GLN A 110 4.69 -19.43 -23.78
CA GLN A 110 5.17 -20.02 -25.05
C GLN A 110 4.09 -20.13 -26.13
N LEU A 111 2.81 -19.93 -25.79
CA LEU A 111 1.71 -20.19 -26.71
C LEU A 111 1.72 -19.20 -27.88
N GLY A 112 1.94 -17.90 -27.61
CA GLY A 112 2.02 -16.88 -28.66
C GLY A 112 3.11 -17.20 -29.69
N GLU A 113 4.26 -17.67 -29.23
CA GLU A 113 5.38 -18.10 -30.09
C GLU A 113 5.05 -19.36 -30.91
N ASN A 114 4.36 -20.33 -30.32
CA ASN A 114 3.93 -21.54 -31.02
C ASN A 114 2.93 -21.20 -32.14
N VAL A 115 1.96 -20.32 -31.85
CA VAL A 115 0.99 -19.83 -32.84
C VAL A 115 1.69 -19.06 -33.96
N ARG A 116 2.66 -18.21 -33.62
CA ARG A 116 3.48 -17.46 -34.60
C ARG A 116 4.23 -18.39 -35.55
N LYS A 117 4.95 -19.39 -35.00
CA LYS A 117 5.68 -20.39 -35.81
C LYS A 117 4.75 -21.10 -36.78
N ARG A 118 3.59 -21.56 -36.31
CA ARG A 118 2.59 -22.24 -37.12
C ARG A 118 2.05 -21.38 -38.27
N LEU A 119 1.74 -20.11 -37.99
CA LEU A 119 1.25 -19.18 -39.02
C LEU A 119 2.33 -18.84 -40.06
N ASN A 120 3.59 -18.75 -39.63
CA ASN A 120 4.73 -18.50 -40.51
C ASN A 120 5.08 -19.73 -41.37
N LEU A 121 4.98 -20.95 -40.81
CA LEU A 121 5.18 -22.20 -41.56
C LEU A 121 4.19 -22.35 -42.72
N ASN A 122 2.96 -21.86 -42.56
CA ASN A 122 1.94 -21.86 -43.61
C ASN A 122 2.26 -20.89 -44.79
N ARG A 123 3.24 -19.99 -44.66
CA ARG A 123 3.61 -19.00 -45.70
C ARG A 123 4.74 -19.45 -46.63
N ILE A 124 5.46 -20.53 -46.32
CA ILE A 124 6.64 -20.99 -47.08
C ILE A 124 6.29 -21.48 -48.51
N GLY A 125 5.01 -21.61 -48.86
CA GLY A 125 4.55 -22.25 -50.10
C GLY A 125 4.36 -21.37 -51.35
N PHE A 126 4.26 -20.04 -51.25
CA PHE A 126 4.06 -19.17 -52.43
C PHE A 126 4.69 -17.81 -52.17
N GLY A 127 5.57 -17.36 -53.09
CA GLY A 127 6.46 -16.23 -52.88
C GLY A 127 5.81 -14.94 -52.35
N SER A 128 6.42 -14.36 -51.33
CA SER A 128 6.21 -12.96 -50.98
C SER A 128 7.37 -12.44 -50.13
N SER A 129 8.01 -11.40 -50.65
CA SER A 129 9.06 -10.55 -50.10
C SER A 129 8.56 -9.70 -48.90
N ASP A 130 7.97 -10.34 -47.89
CA ASP A 130 7.42 -9.69 -46.68
C ASP A 130 8.01 -10.23 -45.37
N GLU A 131 9.00 -11.14 -45.45
CA GLU A 131 9.66 -11.73 -44.27
C GLU A 131 10.38 -10.68 -43.38
N LEU A 132 10.69 -9.51 -43.93
CA LEU A 132 11.48 -8.48 -43.25
C LEU A 132 10.66 -7.55 -42.31
N ASN A 133 9.32 -7.62 -42.31
CA ASN A 133 8.47 -6.69 -41.55
C ASN A 133 7.66 -7.34 -40.42
N GLN A 134 7.77 -8.65 -40.20
CA GLN A 134 6.96 -9.37 -39.18
C GLN A 134 7.75 -9.85 -37.95
N SER A 135 9.08 -9.71 -37.93
CA SER A 135 9.89 -9.93 -36.73
C SER A 135 9.54 -8.97 -35.60
N ASP A 136 8.98 -7.80 -35.94
CA ASP A 136 8.70 -6.70 -35.01
C ASP A 136 7.27 -6.77 -34.41
N ILE A 137 6.43 -7.72 -34.85
CA ILE A 137 5.08 -7.89 -34.28
C ILE A 137 5.17 -8.66 -32.95
N PRO A 138 4.70 -8.09 -31.82
CA PRO A 138 4.76 -8.75 -30.52
C PRO A 138 4.06 -10.11 -30.52
N ALA A 139 4.67 -11.09 -29.83
CA ALA A 139 4.17 -12.46 -29.71
C ALA A 139 2.75 -12.52 -29.11
N SER A 140 2.43 -11.60 -28.20
CA SER A 140 1.11 -11.43 -27.57
C SER A 140 -0.01 -11.21 -28.58
N THR A 141 0.26 -10.49 -29.68
CA THR A 141 -0.71 -10.28 -30.78
C THR A 141 -1.19 -11.59 -31.41
N PHE A 142 -0.39 -12.66 -31.33
CA PHE A 142 -0.74 -13.96 -31.91
C PHE A 142 -1.62 -14.80 -30.99
N LEU A 143 -1.74 -14.47 -29.70
CA LEU A 143 -2.60 -15.20 -28.75
C LEU A 143 -4.06 -15.20 -29.20
N GLY A 144 -4.56 -14.10 -29.76
CA GLY A 144 -5.91 -14.00 -30.31
C GLY A 144 -6.20 -14.92 -31.51
N LYS A 145 -5.16 -15.55 -32.08
CA LYS A 145 -5.26 -16.50 -33.22
C LYS A 145 -5.06 -17.95 -32.80
N ALA A 146 -5.02 -18.23 -31.49
CA ALA A 146 -4.81 -19.58 -30.97
C ALA A 146 -6.02 -20.50 -31.27
N GLU A 147 -5.73 -21.63 -31.91
CA GLU A 147 -6.66 -22.72 -32.20
C GLU A 147 -6.49 -23.86 -31.19
N THR A 148 -7.45 -24.79 -31.14
CA THR A 148 -7.44 -25.93 -30.20
C THR A 148 -6.15 -26.75 -30.28
N ARG A 149 -5.59 -26.95 -31.49
CA ARG A 149 -4.33 -27.67 -31.67
C ARG A 149 -3.16 -27.03 -30.92
N ASP A 150 -3.14 -25.70 -30.82
CA ASP A 150 -2.02 -24.99 -30.18
C ASP A 150 -2.03 -25.23 -28.66
N PHE A 151 -3.21 -25.36 -28.04
CA PHE A 151 -3.35 -25.73 -26.63
C PHE A 151 -3.05 -27.22 -26.38
N ILE A 152 -3.39 -28.09 -27.31
CA ILE A 152 -3.02 -29.52 -27.24
C ILE A 152 -1.49 -29.66 -27.30
N ASP A 153 -0.86 -28.98 -28.26
CA ASP A 153 0.60 -28.95 -28.39
C ASP A 153 1.27 -28.31 -27.17
N TYR A 154 0.59 -27.38 -26.49
CA TYR A 154 1.04 -26.79 -25.23
C TYR A 154 0.96 -27.75 -24.02
N GLY A 155 0.13 -28.80 -24.09
CA GLY A 155 0.03 -29.83 -23.04
C GLY A 155 -1.34 -30.03 -22.41
N PHE A 156 -2.41 -29.48 -22.99
CA PHE A 156 -3.78 -29.75 -22.53
C PHE A 156 -4.41 -30.96 -23.21
N GLU A 157 -5.30 -31.65 -22.48
CA GLU A 157 -6.12 -32.72 -23.04
C GLU A 157 -7.16 -32.15 -24.03
N PRO A 158 -7.35 -32.77 -25.21
CA PRO A 158 -8.32 -32.32 -26.20
C PRO A 158 -9.75 -32.17 -25.65
N GLU A 159 -10.18 -33.08 -24.78
CA GLU A 159 -11.50 -33.09 -24.15
C GLU A 159 -11.68 -31.89 -23.23
N PHE A 160 -10.64 -31.51 -22.49
CA PHE A 160 -10.65 -30.37 -21.58
C PHE A 160 -10.80 -29.05 -22.35
N ILE A 161 -9.94 -28.82 -23.35
CA ILE A 161 -10.01 -27.63 -24.20
C ILE A 161 -11.30 -27.58 -25.02
N GLY A 162 -11.87 -28.74 -25.38
CA GLY A 162 -13.17 -28.85 -26.03
C GLY A 162 -14.33 -28.27 -25.21
N ARG A 163 -14.21 -28.22 -23.88
CA ARG A 163 -15.20 -27.58 -22.98
C ARG A 163 -14.97 -26.07 -22.80
N LEU A 164 -13.91 -25.51 -23.40
CA LEU A 164 -13.55 -24.09 -23.34
C LEU A 164 -13.59 -23.46 -24.75
N PRO A 165 -14.79 -23.31 -25.36
CA PRO A 165 -14.94 -22.81 -26.72
C PRO A 165 -14.76 -21.29 -26.84
N VAL A 166 -15.05 -20.54 -25.77
CA VAL A 166 -14.87 -19.08 -25.73
C VAL A 166 -13.46 -18.80 -25.25
N ARG A 167 -12.70 -18.03 -26.05
CA ARG A 167 -11.32 -17.66 -25.75
C ARG A 167 -11.15 -16.17 -25.93
N VAL A 168 -10.56 -15.54 -24.92
CA VAL A 168 -10.25 -14.12 -24.92
C VAL A 168 -8.74 -14.01 -24.68
N ALA A 169 -8.06 -13.26 -25.53
CA ALA A 169 -6.66 -12.92 -25.33
C ALA A 169 -6.60 -11.49 -24.79
N CYS A 170 -5.92 -11.31 -23.66
CA CYS A 170 -5.64 -9.99 -23.10
C CYS A 170 -4.41 -9.38 -23.78
N GLU A 171 -4.44 -8.07 -24.01
CA GLU A 171 -3.32 -7.32 -24.55
C GLU A 171 -2.31 -6.99 -23.45
N GLU A 172 -1.06 -6.73 -23.84
CA GLU A 172 -0.03 -6.26 -22.92
C GLU A 172 -0.36 -4.84 -22.46
N LEU A 173 -0.13 -4.55 -21.18
CA LEU A 173 -0.37 -3.23 -20.61
C LEU A 173 0.68 -2.24 -21.12
N THR A 174 0.20 -1.16 -21.73
CA THR A 174 1.04 -0.02 -22.12
C THR A 174 1.29 0.91 -20.93
N ARG A 175 2.22 1.85 -21.09
CA ARG A 175 2.46 2.96 -20.15
C ARG A 175 1.15 3.72 -19.87
N GLU A 176 0.37 3.99 -20.91
CA GLU A 176 -0.88 4.73 -20.84
C GLU A 176 -1.92 3.95 -20.02
N ASP A 177 -2.02 2.63 -20.23
CA ASP A 177 -2.91 1.76 -19.46
C ASP A 177 -2.51 1.72 -17.97
N LEU A 178 -1.21 1.61 -17.68
CA LEU A 178 -0.69 1.63 -16.31
C LEU A 178 -0.98 2.96 -15.61
N ARG A 179 -0.86 4.08 -16.33
CA ARG A 179 -1.25 5.40 -15.82
C ARG A 179 -2.76 5.47 -15.56
N GLU A 180 -3.58 4.94 -16.45
CA GLU A 180 -5.02 4.89 -16.25
C GLU A 180 -5.38 4.05 -15.01
N ILE A 181 -4.76 2.88 -14.83
CA ILE A 181 -4.95 2.01 -13.65
C ILE A 181 -4.64 2.76 -12.34
N LEU A 182 -3.60 3.60 -12.31
CA LEU A 182 -3.27 4.43 -11.14
C LEU A 182 -4.33 5.50 -10.81
N LEU A 183 -5.09 5.95 -11.80
CA LEU A 183 -6.02 7.10 -11.66
C LEU A 183 -7.49 6.68 -11.55
N SER A 184 -7.93 5.75 -12.39
CA SER A 184 -9.36 5.45 -12.59
C SER A 184 -9.82 4.15 -11.95
N SER A 185 -8.91 3.22 -11.64
CA SER A 185 -9.29 1.94 -11.03
C SER A 185 -9.87 2.16 -9.63
N GLU A 186 -11.00 1.51 -9.35
CA GLU A 186 -11.53 1.41 -8.00
C GLU A 186 -10.50 0.70 -7.12
N GLY A 187 -10.21 1.28 -5.94
CA GLY A 187 -9.17 0.76 -5.05
C GLY A 187 -7.76 0.80 -5.64
N ASN A 188 -7.44 1.76 -6.53
CA ASN A 188 -6.10 1.90 -7.07
C ASN A 188 -5.05 2.09 -5.96
N VAL A 189 -3.81 1.69 -6.28
CA VAL A 189 -2.69 1.72 -5.33
C VAL A 189 -2.38 3.15 -4.88
N LEU A 190 -2.61 4.16 -5.72
CA LEU A 190 -2.35 5.55 -5.36
C LEU A 190 -3.26 6.04 -4.23
N GLU A 191 -4.55 5.69 -4.26
CA GLU A 191 -5.50 5.95 -3.16
C GLU A 191 -5.09 5.23 -1.87
N GLN A 192 -4.51 4.02 -1.97
CA GLN A 192 -3.97 3.33 -0.81
C GLN A 192 -2.82 4.13 -0.17
N TYR A 193 -1.88 4.68 -0.95
CA TYR A 193 -0.83 5.55 -0.41
C TYR A 193 -1.38 6.86 0.17
N ARG A 194 -2.39 7.47 -0.47
CA ARG A 194 -3.10 8.64 0.08
C ARG A 194 -3.70 8.32 1.44
N SER A 195 -4.38 7.19 1.57
CA SER A 195 -4.96 6.72 2.84
C SER A 195 -3.90 6.44 3.89
N ASP A 196 -2.79 5.79 3.51
CA ASP A 196 -1.69 5.48 4.42
C ASP A 196 -1.05 6.76 5.02
N PHE A 197 -0.76 7.77 4.19
CA PHE A 197 -0.24 9.05 4.67
C PHE A 197 -1.28 9.86 5.45
N SER A 198 -2.55 9.81 5.05
CA SER A 198 -3.64 10.43 5.80
C SER A 198 -3.77 9.84 7.21
N GLY A 199 -3.45 8.56 7.41
CA GLY A 199 -3.41 7.92 8.73
C GLY A 199 -2.40 8.57 9.69
N TYR A 200 -1.35 9.19 9.15
CA TYR A 200 -0.36 9.98 9.88
C TYR A 200 -0.66 11.48 9.87
N ASN A 201 -1.85 11.89 9.39
CA ASN A 201 -2.25 13.28 9.23
C ASN A 201 -1.32 14.07 8.26
N ILE A 202 -0.85 13.39 7.21
CA ILE A 202 -0.01 13.96 6.15
C ILE A 202 -0.82 13.97 4.84
N ASP A 203 -1.00 15.15 4.24
CA ASP A 203 -1.62 15.30 2.93
C ASP A 203 -0.64 14.96 1.80
N PHE A 204 -0.93 13.90 1.05
CA PHE A 204 -0.08 13.36 -0.01
C PHE A 204 -0.69 13.67 -1.38
N ARG A 205 0.07 14.39 -2.21
CA ARG A 205 -0.32 14.73 -3.59
C ARG A 205 0.76 14.33 -4.58
N MET A 206 0.36 13.96 -5.79
CA MET A 206 1.27 13.66 -6.89
C MET A 206 0.89 14.50 -8.10
N SER A 207 1.90 15.05 -8.78
CA SER A 207 1.72 15.71 -10.06
C SER A 207 1.49 14.71 -11.19
N GLU A 208 0.85 15.14 -12.28
CA GLU A 208 0.62 14.31 -13.47
C GLU A 208 1.92 13.77 -14.10
N ASP A 209 2.99 14.57 -14.04
CA ASP A 209 4.31 14.17 -14.54
C ASP A 209 4.91 13.04 -13.68
N ALA A 210 4.74 13.12 -12.35
CA ALA A 210 5.18 12.06 -11.43
C ALA A 210 4.41 10.75 -11.69
N ILE A 211 3.09 10.83 -11.89
CA ILE A 211 2.25 9.65 -12.18
C ILE A 211 2.67 9.02 -13.52
N SER A 212 2.88 9.84 -14.55
CA SER A 212 3.35 9.38 -15.86
C SER A 212 4.71 8.68 -15.77
N MET A 213 5.61 9.20 -14.94
CA MET A 213 6.92 8.59 -14.69
C MET A 213 6.83 7.27 -13.94
N ILE A 214 5.98 7.16 -12.92
CA ILE A 214 5.75 5.89 -12.22
C ILE A 214 5.23 4.83 -13.20
N ALA A 215 4.30 5.20 -14.07
CA ALA A 215 3.75 4.30 -15.08
C ALA A 215 4.82 3.86 -16.11
N GLU A 216 5.70 4.78 -16.54
CA GLU A 216 6.83 4.47 -17.42
C GLU A 216 7.82 3.51 -16.75
N ASN A 217 8.25 3.81 -15.52
CA ASN A 217 9.11 2.91 -14.74
C ASN A 217 8.48 1.53 -14.53
N ALA A 218 7.17 1.46 -14.29
CA ALA A 218 6.46 0.19 -14.10
C ALA A 218 6.33 -0.61 -15.40
N ALA A 219 6.21 0.05 -16.56
CA ALA A 219 6.23 -0.62 -17.86
C ALA A 219 7.59 -1.29 -18.12
N GLU A 220 8.69 -0.67 -17.68
CA GLU A 220 10.05 -1.24 -17.79
C GLU A 220 10.24 -2.51 -16.94
N GLU A 221 9.52 -2.62 -15.81
CA GLU A 221 9.56 -3.82 -14.94
C GLU A 221 8.98 -5.08 -15.62
N LYS A 222 8.21 -4.95 -16.71
CA LYS A 222 7.61 -6.06 -17.48
C LYS A 222 6.83 -7.09 -16.63
N THR A 223 6.23 -6.62 -15.53
CA THR A 223 5.42 -7.43 -14.61
C THR A 223 3.93 -7.03 -14.62
N GLY A 224 3.53 -6.19 -15.59
CA GLY A 224 2.19 -5.63 -15.69
C GLY A 224 1.86 -4.69 -14.53
N ALA A 225 0.59 -4.63 -14.14
CA ALA A 225 0.13 -3.74 -13.06
C ALA A 225 0.78 -4.03 -11.70
N ARG A 226 1.31 -5.25 -11.46
CA ARG A 226 2.09 -5.58 -10.25
C ARG A 226 3.35 -4.72 -10.14
N GLY A 227 3.92 -4.29 -11.27
CA GLY A 227 5.08 -3.39 -11.31
C GLY A 227 4.81 -2.04 -10.66
N LEU A 228 3.56 -1.53 -10.71
CA LEU A 228 3.18 -0.27 -10.08
C LEU A 228 3.44 -0.29 -8.57
N VAL A 229 3.07 -1.39 -7.89
CA VAL A 229 3.30 -1.56 -6.46
C VAL A 229 4.80 -1.58 -6.15
N THR A 230 5.59 -2.31 -6.93
CA THR A 230 7.05 -2.36 -6.77
C THR A 230 7.69 -0.98 -6.90
N VAL A 231 7.31 -0.23 -7.93
CA VAL A 231 7.86 1.11 -8.19
C VAL A 231 7.45 2.08 -7.08
N LEU A 232 6.17 2.11 -6.71
CA LEU A 232 5.67 2.97 -5.63
C LEU A 232 6.34 2.65 -4.28
N GLU A 233 6.50 1.37 -3.94
CA GLU A 233 7.15 0.98 -2.70
C GLU A 233 8.62 1.37 -2.70
N ARG A 234 9.34 1.15 -3.82
CA ARG A 234 10.74 1.60 -3.95
C ARG A 234 10.86 3.11 -3.78
N THR A 235 9.91 3.89 -4.29
CA THR A 235 9.92 5.36 -4.22
C THR A 235 9.54 5.88 -2.83
N PHE A 236 8.50 5.33 -2.20
CA PHE A 236 7.88 5.93 -1.02
C PHE A 236 8.15 5.22 0.31
N ARG A 237 8.88 4.10 0.31
CA ARG A 237 9.21 3.37 1.55
C ARG A 237 9.87 4.24 2.60
N ASP A 238 10.88 5.02 2.22
CA ASP A 238 11.60 5.89 3.16
C ASP A 238 10.73 7.08 3.59
N PHE A 239 9.87 7.59 2.70
CA PHE A 239 8.89 8.64 3.03
C PHE A 239 7.91 8.17 4.10
N LYS A 240 7.39 6.95 3.97
CA LYS A 240 6.52 6.32 4.97
C LYS A 240 7.22 6.11 6.31
N PHE A 241 8.54 5.92 6.32
CA PHE A 241 9.31 5.70 7.54
C PHE A 241 9.71 7.02 8.24
N GLU A 242 10.25 7.99 7.49
CA GLU A 242 10.80 9.21 8.07
C GLU A 242 9.74 10.27 8.34
N LEU A 243 8.81 10.52 7.40
CA LEU A 243 7.88 11.66 7.50
C LEU A 243 6.98 11.63 8.74
N PRO A 244 6.44 10.49 9.22
CA PRO A 244 5.66 10.46 10.45
C PRO A 244 6.44 10.88 11.71
N SER A 245 7.78 10.85 11.65
CA SER A 245 8.66 11.32 12.73
C SER A 245 9.01 12.82 12.61
N THR A 246 8.41 13.54 11.66
CA THR A 246 8.68 14.96 11.38
C THR A 246 7.42 15.82 11.60
N SER A 247 7.56 17.13 11.51
CA SER A 247 6.46 18.09 11.58
C SER A 247 5.75 18.32 10.23
N ILE A 248 6.11 17.59 9.18
CA ILE A 248 5.58 17.76 7.82
C ILE A 248 4.12 17.28 7.78
N LYS A 249 3.20 18.18 7.41
CA LYS A 249 1.76 17.89 7.30
C LYS A 249 1.27 17.72 5.86
N SER A 250 2.10 18.04 4.87
CA SER A 250 1.76 17.89 3.46
C SER A 250 3.02 17.85 2.61
N PHE A 251 3.02 17.06 1.54
CA PHE A 251 4.04 17.12 0.51
C PHE A 251 3.46 16.77 -0.87
N GLU A 252 4.05 17.34 -1.90
CA GLU A 252 3.70 17.09 -3.30
C GLU A 252 4.87 16.39 -3.98
N VAL A 253 4.57 15.31 -4.71
CA VAL A 253 5.55 14.54 -5.46
C VAL A 253 5.59 15.03 -6.89
N ASP A 254 6.77 15.40 -7.35
CA ASP A 254 7.06 15.73 -8.73
C ASP A 254 7.92 14.65 -9.42
N GLU A 255 8.21 14.88 -10.69
CA GLU A 255 9.04 13.99 -11.49
C GLU A 255 10.46 13.78 -10.90
N GLN A 256 11.04 14.83 -10.29
CA GLN A 256 12.39 14.74 -9.72
C GLN A 256 12.43 13.87 -8.47
N MET A 257 11.40 13.95 -7.64
CA MET A 257 11.25 13.10 -6.46
C MET A 257 11.11 11.62 -6.83
N VAL A 258 10.44 11.31 -7.94
CA VAL A 258 10.36 9.93 -8.44
C VAL A 258 11.73 9.45 -8.95
N LYS A 259 12.51 10.32 -9.61
CA LYS A 259 13.87 9.99 -10.09
C LYS A 259 14.87 9.76 -8.96
N ASN A 260 14.88 10.62 -7.93
CA ASN A 260 15.84 10.56 -6.83
C ASN A 260 15.16 10.67 -5.45
N PRO A 261 14.44 9.62 -5.01
CA PRO A 261 13.64 9.67 -3.79
C PRO A 261 14.46 10.00 -2.53
N GLU A 262 15.65 9.40 -2.39
CA GLU A 262 16.54 9.60 -1.23
C GLU A 262 17.07 11.03 -1.09
N ALA A 263 17.29 11.74 -2.20
CA ALA A 263 17.75 13.13 -2.17
C ALA A 263 16.58 14.05 -1.82
N SER A 264 15.43 13.82 -2.47
CA SER A 264 14.23 14.65 -2.28
C SER A 264 13.66 14.57 -0.87
N ILE A 265 13.69 13.40 -0.21
CA ILE A 265 13.24 13.30 1.19
C ILE A 265 14.12 14.12 2.13
N LYS A 266 15.45 14.08 1.95
CA LYS A 266 16.40 14.87 2.75
C LYS A 266 16.17 16.36 2.55
N GLU A 267 16.01 16.80 1.31
CA GLU A 267 15.69 18.19 0.98
C GLU A 267 14.35 18.62 1.61
N LEU A 268 13.33 17.77 1.53
CA LEU A 268 12.02 18.03 2.13
C LEU A 268 12.12 18.19 3.66
N ILE A 269 12.86 17.33 4.34
CA ILE A 269 13.08 17.42 5.79
C ILE A 269 13.91 18.66 6.14
N GLU A 270 14.95 18.98 5.38
CA GLU A 270 15.79 20.16 5.60
C GLU A 270 15.01 21.47 5.43
N GLN A 271 14.19 21.57 4.38
CA GLN A 271 13.33 22.73 4.13
C GLN A 271 12.29 22.94 5.24
N ASN A 272 11.78 21.84 5.81
CA ASN A 272 10.78 21.89 6.88
C ASN A 272 11.38 21.98 8.30
N ARG A 273 12.71 21.87 8.45
CA ARG A 273 13.40 21.94 9.74
C ARG A 273 13.27 23.31 10.43
N ASP A 274 12.98 24.35 9.65
CA ASP A 274 12.82 25.72 10.13
C ASP A 274 11.36 26.12 10.43
N HIS A 275 10.38 25.30 10.06
CA HIS A 275 8.97 25.52 10.38
C HIS A 275 8.71 25.16 11.85
N VAL A 276 8.90 26.15 12.72
CA VAL A 276 8.45 26.10 14.11
C VAL A 276 6.92 26.01 14.13
N ASP A 277 6.39 24.88 14.60
CA ASP A 277 4.95 24.63 14.71
C ASP A 277 4.31 25.66 15.65
N ASP A 278 3.16 26.24 15.28
CA ASP A 278 2.46 27.22 16.14
C ASP A 278 2.12 26.61 17.52
N SER A 279 1.87 25.29 17.58
CA SER A 279 1.70 24.54 18.83
C SER A 279 2.91 24.61 19.76
N MET A 280 4.13 24.67 19.21
CA MET A 280 5.35 24.79 20.03
C MET A 280 5.52 26.22 20.56
N LEU A 281 5.03 27.23 19.82
CA LEU A 281 4.95 28.60 20.34
C LEU A 281 3.92 28.71 21.46
N GLU A 282 2.79 28.00 21.36
CA GLU A 282 1.78 27.90 22.41
C GLU A 282 2.30 27.21 23.68
N ASP A 283 3.23 26.25 23.57
CA ASP A 283 3.90 25.65 24.73
C ASP A 283 4.74 26.69 25.50
N VAL A 284 5.39 27.63 24.80
CA VAL A 284 6.09 28.75 25.44
C VAL A 284 5.09 29.67 26.15
N ASP A 285 3.92 29.90 25.58
CA ASP A 285 2.86 30.69 26.22
C ASP A 285 2.29 30.00 27.46
N ARG A 286 2.07 28.68 27.40
CA ARG A 286 1.68 27.88 28.57
C ARG A 286 2.70 28.00 29.70
N PHE A 287 4.00 27.90 29.39
CA PHE A 287 5.06 28.12 30.38
C PHE A 287 4.95 29.51 31.04
N ILE A 288 4.74 30.57 30.25
CA ILE A 288 4.60 31.94 30.78
C ILE A 288 3.41 32.05 31.75
N GLU A 289 2.27 31.45 31.39
CA GLU A 289 1.08 31.44 32.25
C GLU A 289 1.30 30.65 33.54
N GLU A 290 1.93 29.48 33.46
CA GLU A 290 2.24 28.67 34.63
C GLU A 290 3.25 29.35 35.56
N PHE A 291 4.28 29.99 34.99
CA PHE A 291 5.25 30.76 35.76
C PHE A 291 4.59 31.93 36.49
N LYS A 292 3.64 32.63 35.83
CA LYS A 292 2.86 33.69 36.45
C LYS A 292 1.95 33.17 37.55
N ARG A 293 1.29 32.02 37.35
CA ARG A 293 0.41 31.39 38.35
C ARG A 293 1.18 30.92 39.57
N ASN A 294 2.35 30.31 39.37
CA ASN A 294 3.12 29.68 40.44
C ASN A 294 4.00 30.67 41.21
N HIS A 295 4.51 31.71 40.53
CA HIS A 295 5.49 32.63 41.11
C HIS A 295 5.03 34.09 41.17
N GLY A 296 3.91 34.45 40.52
CA GLY A 296 3.35 35.81 40.56
C GLY A 296 4.04 36.83 39.65
N PHE A 297 4.99 36.41 38.81
CA PHE A 297 5.74 37.26 37.90
C PHE A 297 5.27 37.13 36.44
N GLU A 298 5.13 38.25 35.74
CA GLU A 298 4.73 38.27 34.32
C GLU A 298 5.96 38.34 33.40
N LEU A 299 6.25 37.25 32.71
CA LEU A 299 7.30 37.18 31.69
C LEU A 299 6.74 37.55 30.32
N ARG A 300 7.34 38.52 29.64
CA ARG A 300 6.96 38.92 28.28
C ARG A 300 8.05 38.50 27.30
N ILE A 301 7.76 37.48 26.50
CA ILE A 301 8.68 36.94 25.48
C ILE A 301 8.15 37.32 24.10
N ARG A 302 8.94 38.06 23.32
CA ARG A 302 8.54 38.44 21.94
C ARG A 302 8.60 37.24 20.99
N LYS A 303 7.83 37.24 19.90
CA LYS A 303 7.78 36.15 18.91
C LYS A 303 9.17 35.66 18.43
N PRO A 304 10.15 36.53 18.10
CA PRO A 304 11.49 36.07 17.71
C PRO A 304 12.24 35.31 18.81
N ALA A 305 12.00 35.67 20.08
CA ALA A 305 12.60 35.05 21.24
C ALA A 305 11.92 33.69 21.56
N LYS A 306 10.60 33.57 21.36
CA LYS A 306 9.88 32.29 21.44
C LYS A 306 10.40 31.28 20.41
N VAL A 307 10.56 31.72 19.16
CA VAL A 307 11.14 30.89 18.08
C VAL A 307 12.54 30.38 18.45
N ALA A 308 13.38 31.24 19.04
CA ALA A 308 14.72 30.84 19.49
C ALA A 308 14.67 29.78 20.59
N LEU A 309 13.76 29.90 21.57
CA LEU A 309 13.56 28.90 22.63
C LEU A 309 13.13 27.54 22.06
N VAL A 310 12.19 27.53 21.12
CA VAL A 310 11.73 26.30 20.47
C VAL A 310 12.87 25.62 19.70
N LYS A 311 13.65 26.40 18.94
CA LYS A 311 14.81 25.86 18.21
C LYS A 311 15.85 25.23 19.13
N LEU A 312 16.13 25.85 20.27
CA LEU A 312 17.07 25.30 21.26
C LEU A 312 16.51 24.04 21.95
N ALA A 313 15.22 24.00 22.25
CA ALA A 313 14.56 22.82 22.82
C ALA A 313 14.62 21.63 21.85
N ALA A 314 14.38 21.87 20.56
CA ALA A 314 14.49 20.86 19.52
C ALA A 314 15.93 20.33 19.36
N GLN A 315 16.94 21.20 19.46
CA GLN A 315 18.35 20.78 19.43
C GLN A 315 18.75 19.89 20.61
N GLU A 316 18.17 20.12 21.79
CA GLU A 316 18.41 19.28 22.97
C GLU A 316 17.50 18.04 23.05
N ASN A 317 16.61 17.84 22.07
CA ASN A 317 15.64 16.74 22.03
C ASN A 317 14.75 16.67 23.29
N ARG A 318 14.26 17.83 23.76
CA ARG A 318 13.37 17.96 24.94
C ARG A 318 12.08 18.68 24.56
N SER A 319 11.01 18.44 25.32
CA SER A 319 9.77 19.22 25.17
C SER A 319 10.01 20.69 25.51
N VAL A 320 9.30 21.59 24.82
CA VAL A 320 9.45 23.05 24.99
C VAL A 320 9.19 23.47 26.44
N LEU A 321 8.16 22.91 27.08
CA LEU A 321 7.85 23.14 28.50
C LEU A 321 9.02 22.76 29.43
N ALA A 322 9.48 21.51 29.37
CA ALA A 322 10.55 21.02 30.25
C ALA A 322 11.91 21.70 29.97
N PHE A 323 12.12 22.19 28.75
CA PHE A 323 13.26 23.03 28.41
C PHE A 323 13.15 24.39 29.08
N CYS A 324 12.00 25.08 28.97
CA CYS A 324 11.78 26.39 29.60
C CYS A 324 11.87 26.33 31.13
N GLU A 325 11.26 25.34 31.78
CA GLU A 325 11.32 25.17 33.25
C GLU A 325 12.76 25.03 33.75
N ARG A 326 13.55 24.19 33.09
CA ARG A 326 14.97 24.01 33.44
C ARG A 326 15.76 25.29 33.21
N LYS A 327 15.52 25.95 32.08
CA LYS A 327 16.30 27.11 31.65
C LYS A 327 16.03 28.36 32.47
N PHE A 328 14.85 28.48 33.05
CA PHE A 328 14.44 29.61 33.89
C PHE A 328 14.22 29.24 35.36
N ALA A 329 14.78 28.13 35.83
CA ALA A 329 14.59 27.64 37.21
C ALA A 329 14.98 28.69 38.28
N ASP A 330 16.07 29.42 38.05
CA ASP A 330 16.58 30.41 39.01
C ASP A 330 15.88 31.77 38.94
N PHE A 331 15.02 32.00 37.93
CA PHE A 331 14.35 33.28 37.75
C PHE A 331 13.41 33.60 38.91
N GLN A 332 12.74 32.61 39.51
CA GLN A 332 11.89 32.85 40.68
C GLN A 332 12.65 33.58 41.80
N HIS A 333 13.85 33.12 42.13
CA HIS A 333 14.65 33.67 43.22
C HIS A 333 15.20 35.05 42.87
N GLY A 334 15.77 35.20 41.67
CA GLY A 334 16.34 36.48 41.23
C GLY A 334 15.28 37.58 41.05
N LEU A 335 14.11 37.25 40.51
CA LEU A 335 13.02 38.22 40.32
C LEU A 335 12.39 38.67 41.65
N SER A 336 12.31 37.78 42.65
CA SER A 336 11.84 38.14 44.00
C SER A 336 12.73 39.20 44.66
N ILE A 337 14.05 39.09 44.52
CA ILE A 337 15.01 40.10 45.02
C ILE A 337 14.77 41.47 44.35
N ILE A 338 14.49 41.45 43.04
CA ILE A 338 14.23 42.68 42.27
C ILE A 338 12.88 43.28 42.68
N GLU A 339 11.84 42.47 42.87
CA GLU A 339 10.51 42.91 43.29
C GLU A 339 10.56 43.59 44.67
N GLN A 340 11.21 42.98 45.67
CA GLN A 340 11.33 43.55 47.01
C GLN A 340 11.96 44.96 47.03
N ARG A 341 12.75 45.29 46.02
CA ARG A 341 13.47 46.58 45.92
C ARG A 341 12.81 47.59 45.01
N THR A 342 12.22 47.14 43.91
CA THR A 342 11.73 48.00 42.83
C THR A 342 10.22 47.99 42.68
N GLY A 343 9.52 47.03 43.30
CA GLY A 343 8.09 46.79 43.12
C GLY A 343 7.71 46.25 41.74
N LYS A 344 8.69 45.97 40.87
CA LYS A 344 8.44 45.54 39.48
C LYS A 344 8.10 44.05 39.43
N LYS A 345 6.97 43.72 38.81
CA LYS A 345 6.48 42.33 38.66
C LYS A 345 6.45 41.83 37.20
N SER A 346 6.74 42.68 36.23
CA SER A 346 6.73 42.33 34.80
C SER A 346 8.10 42.50 34.17
N PHE A 347 8.60 41.46 33.51
CA PHE A 347 9.95 41.39 32.96
C PHE A 347 9.91 40.97 31.48
N VAL A 348 10.68 41.66 30.64
CA VAL A 348 10.79 41.34 29.21
C VAL A 348 11.99 40.44 29.01
N ILE A 349 11.76 39.25 28.46
CA ILE A 349 12.83 38.30 28.16
C ILE A 349 13.27 38.52 26.71
N GLU A 350 14.49 39.02 26.56
CA GLU A 350 15.15 39.20 25.27
C GLU A 350 16.11 38.04 24.98
N ARG A 351 16.63 37.98 23.76
CA ARG A 351 17.53 36.91 23.31
C ARG A 351 18.73 36.68 24.25
N LYS A 352 19.28 37.74 24.84
CA LYS A 352 20.39 37.64 25.80
C LYS A 352 20.05 36.79 27.03
N ALA A 353 18.84 36.91 27.55
CA ALA A 353 18.34 36.11 28.67
C ALA A 353 18.00 34.66 28.27
N ILE A 354 17.87 34.38 26.98
CA ILE A 354 17.71 33.01 26.45
C ILE A 354 19.07 32.38 26.20
N ASP A 355 20.07 33.14 25.74
CA ASP A 355 21.40 32.61 25.48
C ASP A 355 22.13 32.29 26.79
N ASP A 356 22.04 33.17 27.80
CA ASP A 356 22.67 33.01 29.12
C ASP A 356 21.75 33.58 30.24
N PRO A 357 20.83 32.76 30.78
CA PRO A 357 19.82 33.21 31.74
C PRO A 357 20.42 33.70 33.05
N ASP A 358 21.42 32.99 33.58
CA ASP A 358 22.01 33.24 34.90
C ASP A 358 22.81 34.54 34.92
N LYS A 359 23.56 34.80 33.84
CA LYS A 359 24.33 36.03 33.70
C LYS A 359 23.44 37.26 33.55
N GLU A 360 22.38 37.17 32.76
CA GLU A 360 21.45 38.30 32.57
C GLU A 360 20.62 38.55 33.84
N LEU A 361 20.17 37.49 34.53
CA LEU A 361 19.49 37.59 35.82
C LEU A 361 20.40 38.24 36.88
N SER A 362 21.66 37.80 36.97
CA SER A 362 22.66 38.38 37.88
C SER A 362 22.86 39.87 37.61
N LYS A 363 22.91 40.26 36.34
CA LYS A 363 23.02 41.66 35.92
C LYS A 363 21.79 42.47 36.35
N TRP A 364 20.57 41.98 36.14
CA TRP A 364 19.35 42.66 36.57
C TRP A 364 19.29 42.82 38.09
N VAL A 365 19.74 41.80 38.83
CA VAL A 365 19.87 41.86 40.28
C VAL A 365 20.86 42.96 40.68
N VAL A 366 22.08 42.99 40.13
CA VAL A 366 23.08 44.03 40.40
C VAL A 366 22.57 45.44 40.06
N ASP A 367 21.93 45.61 38.90
CA ASP A 367 21.36 46.90 38.48
C ASP A 367 20.28 47.39 39.45
N SER A 368 19.56 46.47 40.11
CA SER A 368 18.59 46.82 41.15
C SER A 368 19.24 47.38 42.43
N PHE A 369 20.51 47.05 42.72
CA PHE A 369 21.27 47.65 43.82
C PHE A 369 21.74 49.07 43.49
N GLY A 370 22.03 49.36 42.22
CA GLY A 370 22.53 50.68 41.79
C GLY A 370 21.50 51.80 41.84
N LYS A 371 20.19 51.49 41.74
CA LYS A 371 19.12 52.51 41.64
C LYS A 371 18.69 53.17 42.96
N LYS A 372 19.18 52.73 44.13
CA LYS A 372 18.73 53.26 45.45
C LYS A 372 19.50 54.48 45.96
N ARG A 373 20.29 55.17 45.14
CA ARG A 373 21.16 56.29 45.58
C ARG A 373 20.76 57.71 45.15
N ASP A 374 19.64 57.89 44.43
CA ASP A 374 19.31 59.20 43.82
C ASP A 374 17.95 59.80 44.21
N GLN A 375 17.34 59.38 45.33
CA GLN A 375 16.16 60.07 45.88
C GLN A 375 16.28 60.21 47.40
N GLY A 376 16.83 61.35 47.82
CA GLY A 376 16.93 61.75 49.23
C GLY A 376 17.91 62.90 49.47
N GLU A 377 17.64 64.07 48.88
CA GLU A 377 17.87 65.38 49.52
C GLU A 377 16.52 66.07 49.68
#